data_AF-A0A6A4JFB3-F1
#
_entry.id   AF-A0A6A4JFB3-F1
#
_cell.length_a   1.000
_cell.length_b   1.000
_cell.length_c   1.000
_cell.angle_alpha   90.00
_cell.angle_beta   90.00
_cell.angle_gamma   90.00
#
_symmetry.space_group_name_H-M   'P 1'
#
loop_
_entity.id
_entity.type
_entity.pdbx_description
1 polymer ?
#
loop_
_entity_poly.entity_id
_entity_poly.type
_entity_poly.pdbx_seq_one_letter_code
_entity_poly.pdbx_strand_id
1 'polypeptide(L)'
;MTALSFAIFLLLFTSCLTASFKKFYPELTEDEKHYLHDQVNEGQSQWHGPPETHPRVQYIYNGNVNVSGDSYSVTTIYDFWFLSETRGKCNGRLKYVQLHRKGHVRATETYHVRSCQK
;
A
#
# COMPACT_ATOMS: atom_id res chain seq x y z
N MET A 1 27.70 -38.08 26.58
CA MET A 1 27.98 -36.85 25.82
C MET A 1 26.91 -36.66 24.74
N THR A 2 25.66 -36.33 25.13
CA THR A 2 24.52 -36.23 24.19
C THR A 2 23.69 -34.95 24.38
N ALA A 3 23.84 -34.25 25.51
CA ALA A 3 23.12 -33.01 25.80
C ALA A 3 23.56 -31.82 24.93
N LEU A 4 24.82 -31.80 24.49
CA LEU A 4 25.36 -30.70 23.67
C LEU A 4 24.69 -30.62 22.29
N SER A 5 24.37 -31.77 21.70
CA SER A 5 23.75 -31.84 20.36
C SER A 5 22.30 -31.36 20.36
N PHE A 6 21.57 -31.56 21.46
CA PHE A 6 20.17 -31.12 21.58
C PHE A 6 20.06 -29.59 21.76
N ALA A 7 20.99 -29.00 22.51
CA ALA A 7 21.06 -27.54 22.70
C ALA A 7 21.38 -26.79 21.40
N ILE A 8 22.27 -27.34 20.57
CA ILE A 8 22.59 -26.78 19.24
C ILE A 8 21.37 -26.90 18.31
N PHE A 9 20.66 -28.03 18.35
CA PHE A 9 19.44 -28.21 17.57
C PHE A 9 18.35 -27.20 17.97
N LEU A 10 18.14 -26.97 19.27
CA LEU A 10 17.19 -25.97 19.77
C LEU A 10 17.58 -24.54 19.37
N LEU A 11 18.87 -24.17 19.43
CA LEU A 11 19.33 -22.85 19.00
C LEU A 11 19.08 -22.61 17.49
N LEU A 12 19.37 -23.60 16.65
CA LEU A 12 19.08 -23.55 15.20
C LEU A 12 17.57 -23.52 14.91
N PHE A 13 16.76 -24.20 15.73
CA PHE A 13 15.30 -24.17 15.59
C PHE A 13 14.71 -22.80 15.96
N THR A 14 15.24 -22.17 17.02
CA THR A 14 14.79 -20.83 17.42
C THR A 14 15.17 -19.75 16.41
N SER A 15 16.37 -19.81 15.81
CA SER A 15 16.78 -18.85 14.78
C SER A 15 16.00 -19.01 13.47
N CYS A 16 15.51 -20.22 13.17
CA CYS A 16 14.61 -20.47 12.04
C CYS A 16 13.18 -19.98 12.31
N LEU A 17 12.67 -20.15 13.54
CA LEU A 17 11.35 -19.63 13.94
C LEU A 17 11.31 -18.11 14.13
N THR A 18 12.46 -17.47 14.36
CA THR A 18 12.62 -16.01 14.36
C THR A 18 13.07 -15.46 13.00
N ALA A 19 12.92 -16.23 11.91
CA ALA A 19 12.94 -15.67 10.57
C ALA A 19 11.76 -14.70 10.45
N SER A 20 12.03 -13.48 10.91
CA SER A 20 11.17 -12.33 10.88
C SER A 20 10.49 -12.29 9.52
N PHE A 21 9.17 -12.49 9.50
CA PHE A 21 8.32 -12.29 8.32
C PHE A 21 8.43 -10.81 7.94
N LYS A 22 9.54 -10.45 7.28
CA LYS A 22 9.74 -9.16 6.67
C LYS A 22 8.78 -9.16 5.50
N LYS A 23 7.59 -8.62 5.71
CA LYS A 23 6.59 -8.43 4.65
C LYS A 23 7.29 -7.68 3.53
N PHE A 24 7.56 -8.39 2.44
CA PHE A 24 8.15 -7.83 1.25
C PHE A 24 7.03 -7.07 0.56
N TYR A 25 6.99 -5.75 0.72
CA TYR A 25 6.09 -4.92 -0.05
C TYR A 25 6.81 -4.58 -1.34
N PRO A 26 6.40 -5.13 -2.49
CA PRO A 26 7.02 -4.77 -3.76
C PRO A 26 6.86 -3.27 -4.01
N GLU A 27 7.93 -2.67 -4.54
CA GLU A 27 7.91 -1.29 -5.02
C GLU A 27 6.89 -1.15 -6.16
N LEU A 28 6.31 0.04 -6.31
CA LEU A 28 5.38 0.31 -7.39
C LEU A 28 6.08 0.24 -8.75
N THR A 29 5.46 -0.52 -9.65
CA THR A 29 5.77 -0.49 -11.08
C THR A 29 5.39 0.87 -11.70
N GLU A 30 5.93 1.18 -12.88
CA GLU A 30 5.57 2.42 -13.59
C GLU A 30 4.08 2.45 -13.98
N ASP A 31 3.50 1.31 -14.36
CA ASP A 31 2.06 1.20 -14.67
C ASP A 31 1.20 1.49 -13.43
N GLU A 32 1.59 0.99 -12.25
CA GLU A 32 0.90 1.28 -10.99
C GLU A 32 1.04 2.75 -10.60
N LYS A 33 2.20 3.38 -10.82
CA LYS A 33 2.37 4.82 -10.59
C LYS A 33 1.48 5.64 -11.52
N HIS A 34 1.35 5.23 -12.79
CA HIS A 34 0.46 5.90 -13.74
C HIS A 34 -1.01 5.77 -13.33
N TYR A 35 -1.45 4.55 -13.00
CA TYR A 35 -2.80 4.31 -12.48
C TYR A 35 -3.09 5.15 -11.23
N LEU A 36 -2.17 5.19 -10.26
CA LEU A 36 -2.34 5.98 -9.04
C LEU A 36 -2.39 7.49 -9.32
N HIS A 37 -1.60 7.99 -10.27
CA HIS A 37 -1.64 9.39 -10.69
C HIS A 37 -3.06 9.76 -11.17
N ASP A 38 -3.63 8.94 -12.05
CA ASP A 38 -4.95 9.21 -12.63
C ASP A 38 -6.04 9.13 -11.57
N GLN A 39 -6.02 8.08 -10.73
CA GLN A 39 -7.01 7.90 -9.67
C GLN A 39 -7.04 9.07 -8.66
N VAL A 40 -5.87 9.60 -8.29
CA VAL A 40 -5.83 10.74 -7.37
C VAL A 40 -6.38 12.00 -8.02
N ASN A 41 -6.05 12.25 -9.29
CA ASN A 41 -6.46 13.46 -9.99
C ASN A 41 -7.95 13.42 -10.40
N GLU A 42 -8.49 12.26 -10.78
CA GLU A 42 -9.93 12.06 -11.00
C GLU A 42 -10.73 12.20 -9.70
N GLY A 43 -10.18 11.68 -8.61
CA GLY A 43 -10.79 11.71 -7.28
C GLY A 43 -10.90 13.10 -6.65
N GLN A 44 -10.24 14.13 -7.20
CA GLN A 44 -10.25 15.50 -6.65
C GLN A 44 -11.67 16.10 -6.58
N SER A 45 -12.56 15.69 -7.49
CA SER A 45 -13.96 16.13 -7.49
C SER A 45 -14.73 15.80 -6.19
N GLN A 46 -14.27 14.79 -5.45
CA GLN A 46 -14.88 14.36 -4.19
C GLN A 46 -14.30 15.08 -2.96
N TRP A 47 -13.35 15.99 -3.15
CA TRP A 47 -12.67 16.66 -2.06
C TRP A 47 -13.44 17.90 -1.61
N HIS A 48 -13.58 18.03 -0.29
CA HIS A 48 -14.21 19.22 0.29
C HIS A 48 -13.24 20.41 0.26
N GLY A 49 -13.78 21.59 -0.05
CA GLY A 49 -13.04 22.85 -0.09
C GLY A 49 -12.66 23.31 -1.49
N PRO A 50 -11.97 24.45 -1.62
CA PRO A 50 -11.64 25.03 -2.91
C PRO A 50 -10.62 24.17 -3.70
N PRO A 51 -10.74 24.06 -5.04
CA PRO A 51 -9.86 23.21 -5.87
C PRO A 51 -8.37 23.52 -5.74
N GLU A 52 -8.01 24.78 -5.51
CA GLU A 52 -6.61 25.22 -5.30
C GLU A 52 -5.99 24.64 -4.03
N THR A 53 -6.82 24.16 -3.10
CA THR A 53 -6.37 23.54 -1.86
C THR A 53 -6.23 22.03 -1.98
N HIS A 54 -6.69 21.41 -3.06
CA HIS A 54 -6.61 19.96 -3.22
C HIS A 54 -5.22 19.56 -3.73
N PRO A 55 -4.60 18.52 -3.16
CA PRO A 55 -3.29 18.04 -3.58
C PRO A 55 -3.42 17.31 -4.93
N ARG A 56 -3.06 18.02 -6.00
CA ARG A 56 -2.95 17.48 -7.36
C ARG A 56 -1.63 16.79 -7.54
N VAL A 57 -1.63 15.59 -8.10
CA VAL A 57 -0.40 14.81 -8.32
C VAL A 57 0.30 15.33 -9.58
N GLN A 58 1.57 15.67 -9.44
CA GLN A 58 2.47 15.94 -10.56
C GLN A 58 3.27 14.70 -10.95
N TYR A 59 3.84 14.01 -9.95
CA TYR A 59 4.62 12.78 -10.14
C TYR A 59 4.67 11.94 -8.86
N ILE A 60 4.56 10.62 -8.99
CA ILE A 60 4.73 9.65 -7.90
C ILE A 60 6.16 9.13 -7.93
N TYR A 61 6.94 9.44 -6.91
CA TYR A 61 8.38 9.13 -6.89
C TYR A 61 8.75 7.91 -6.05
N ASN A 62 7.86 7.44 -5.19
CA ASN A 62 8.09 6.24 -4.37
C ASN A 62 6.75 5.65 -3.90
N GLY A 63 6.70 4.36 -3.65
CA GLY A 63 5.60 3.72 -2.96
C GLY A 63 5.76 2.21 -2.98
N ASN A 64 4.86 1.55 -2.26
CA ASN A 64 4.77 0.11 -2.25
C ASN A 64 3.31 -0.33 -2.35
N VAL A 65 3.11 -1.55 -2.84
CA VAL A 65 1.80 -2.21 -2.84
C VAL A 65 1.77 -3.35 -1.82
N ASN A 66 0.64 -3.49 -1.15
CA ASN A 66 0.35 -4.58 -0.24
C ASN A 66 -0.98 -5.22 -0.62
N VAL A 67 -0.92 -6.46 -1.06
CA VAL A 67 -2.09 -7.27 -1.40
C VAL A 67 -2.33 -8.29 -0.30
N SER A 68 -3.56 -8.31 0.21
CA SER A 68 -4.00 -9.28 1.22
C SER A 68 -5.41 -9.72 0.88
N GLY A 69 -5.75 -10.99 1.09
CA GLY A 69 -7.07 -11.48 0.75
C GLY A 69 -7.36 -12.86 1.28
N ASP A 70 -8.62 -13.23 1.21
CA ASP A 70 -9.15 -14.57 1.43
C ASP A 70 -9.97 -15.02 0.20
N SER A 71 -10.67 -16.15 0.30
CA SER A 71 -11.50 -16.67 -0.80
C SER A 71 -12.69 -15.79 -1.19
N TYR A 72 -13.04 -14.78 -0.37
CA TYR A 72 -14.20 -13.92 -0.57
C TYR A 72 -13.83 -12.47 -0.88
N SER A 73 -12.61 -12.06 -0.56
CA SER A 73 -12.19 -10.67 -0.66
C SER A 73 -10.70 -10.52 -0.95
N VAL A 74 -10.37 -9.58 -1.82
CA VAL A 74 -8.99 -9.13 -2.06
C VAL A 74 -8.92 -7.65 -1.73
N THR A 75 -7.98 -7.29 -0.85
CA THR A 75 -7.65 -5.91 -0.48
C THR A 75 -6.26 -5.58 -0.99
N THR A 76 -6.20 -4.61 -1.88
CA THR A 76 -4.95 -4.02 -2.37
C THR A 76 -4.78 -2.63 -1.77
N ILE A 77 -3.62 -2.38 -1.17
CA ILE A 77 -3.28 -1.10 -0.56
C ILE A 77 -2.03 -0.58 -1.24
N TYR A 78 -2.15 0.59 -1.85
CA TYR A 78 -1.04 1.36 -2.35
C TYR A 78 -0.70 2.45 -1.35
N ASP A 79 0.52 2.43 -0.80
CA ASP A 79 1.08 3.48 0.03
C ASP A 79 2.18 4.18 -0.76
N PHE A 80 2.02 5.47 -1.06
CA PHE A 80 2.89 6.17 -2.01
C PHE A 80 3.17 7.61 -1.62
N TRP A 81 4.24 8.13 -2.20
CA TRP A 81 4.70 9.50 -2.06
C TRP A 81 4.68 10.19 -3.41
N PHE A 82 4.15 11.40 -3.43
CA PHE A 82 4.00 12.16 -4.66
C PHE A 82 4.35 13.64 -4.46
N LEU A 83 4.84 14.26 -5.51
CA LEU A 83 4.99 15.71 -5.57
C LEU A 83 3.65 16.30 -6.00
N SER A 84 3.16 17.25 -5.22
CA SER A 84 1.94 17.98 -5.50
C SER A 84 2.21 19.39 -5.99
N GLU A 85 1.49 19.79 -7.04
CA GLU A 85 1.54 21.14 -7.61
C GLU A 85 1.09 22.21 -6.59
N THR A 86 0.19 21.85 -5.67
CA THR A 86 -0.47 22.80 -4.77
C THR A 86 0.04 22.73 -3.33
N ARG A 87 0.59 21.58 -2.90
CA ARG A 87 0.92 21.32 -1.48
C ARG A 87 2.33 20.82 -1.19
N GLY A 88 3.20 20.68 -2.20
CA GLY A 88 4.56 20.17 -2.00
C GLY A 88 4.59 18.64 -1.93
N LYS A 89 5.45 18.04 -1.10
CA LYS A 89 5.62 16.58 -1.04
C LYS A 89 4.53 15.94 -0.18
N CYS A 90 3.70 15.09 -0.76
CA CYS A 90 2.57 14.47 -0.08
C CYS A 90 2.71 12.94 0.01
N ASN A 91 2.07 12.37 1.04
CA ASN A 91 1.91 10.92 1.22
C ASN A 91 0.44 10.55 1.00
N GLY A 92 0.20 9.63 0.06
CA GLY A 92 -1.11 9.13 -0.29
C GLY A 92 -1.27 7.66 0.06
N ARG A 93 -2.53 7.26 0.32
CA ARG A 93 -2.95 5.86 0.33
C ARG A 93 -4.17 5.67 -0.53
N LEU A 94 -4.09 4.73 -1.47
CA LEU A 94 -5.24 4.20 -2.19
C LEU A 94 -5.52 2.78 -1.70
N LYS A 95 -6.75 2.54 -1.24
CA LYS A 95 -7.22 1.21 -0.84
C LYS A 95 -8.27 0.75 -1.85
N TYR A 96 -8.03 -0.40 -2.46
CA TYR A 96 -8.94 -1.09 -3.34
C TYR A 96 -9.43 -2.38 -2.65
N VAL A 97 -10.73 -2.57 -2.53
CA VAL A 97 -11.33 -3.78 -1.96
C VAL A 97 -12.25 -4.41 -3.00
N GLN A 98 -11.89 -5.62 -3.42
CA GLN A 98 -12.70 -6.47 -4.29
C GLN A 98 -13.42 -7.53 -3.46
N LEU A 99 -14.74 -7.59 -3.56
CA LEU A 99 -15.58 -8.59 -2.89
C LEU A 99 -16.15 -9.54 -3.94
N HIS A 100 -15.93 -10.84 -3.74
CA HIS A 100 -16.52 -11.91 -4.51
C HIS A 100 -17.73 -12.47 -3.75
N ARG A 101 -18.93 -11.98 -4.07
CA ARG A 101 -20.19 -12.50 -3.50
C ARG A 101 -21.04 -13.13 -4.59
N LYS A 102 -21.22 -14.46 -4.55
CA LYS A 102 -22.22 -15.21 -5.32
C LYS A 102 -22.27 -14.82 -6.83
N GLY A 103 -21.11 -14.75 -7.49
CA GLY A 103 -21.02 -14.41 -8.92
C GLY A 103 -21.03 -12.91 -9.25
N HIS A 104 -21.15 -12.02 -8.25
CA HIS A 104 -20.98 -10.59 -8.43
C HIS A 104 -19.65 -10.12 -7.83
N VAL A 105 -18.90 -9.36 -8.61
CA VAL A 105 -17.70 -8.64 -8.17
C VAL A 105 -18.12 -7.22 -7.79
N ARG A 106 -17.93 -6.84 -6.53
CA ARG A 106 -18.09 -5.45 -6.09
C ARG A 106 -16.71 -4.91 -5.72
N ALA A 107 -16.33 -3.79 -6.32
CA ALA A 107 -15.12 -3.05 -5.97
C ALA A 107 -15.47 -1.83 -5.13
N THR A 108 -14.59 -1.44 -4.22
CA THR A 108 -14.66 -0.17 -3.51
C THR A 108 -13.27 0.42 -3.43
N GLU A 109 -13.16 1.67 -3.87
CA GLU A 109 -11.94 2.45 -3.86
C GLU A 109 -12.05 3.51 -2.77
N THR A 110 -10.96 3.73 -2.05
CA THR A 110 -10.89 4.79 -1.04
C THR A 110 -9.51 5.40 -1.06
N TYR A 111 -9.46 6.70 -1.37
CA TYR A 111 -8.23 7.48 -1.42
C TYR A 111 -8.16 8.47 -0.26
N HIS A 112 -6.99 8.57 0.36
CA HIS A 112 -6.70 9.58 1.37
C HIS A 112 -5.27 10.11 1.25
N VAL A 113 -5.10 11.42 1.39
CA VAL A 113 -3.79 12.02 1.67
C VAL A 113 -3.57 12.04 3.18
N ARG A 114 -2.46 11.46 3.62
CA ARG A 114 -2.11 11.38 5.03
C ARG A 114 -1.41 12.64 5.53
N SER A 115 -0.51 13.18 4.73
CA SER A 115 0.31 14.33 5.10
C SER A 115 0.89 15.00 3.85
N CYS A 116 1.09 16.31 3.92
CA CYS A 116 1.89 17.05 2.95
C CYS A 116 2.94 17.90 3.68
N GLN A 117 4.17 17.88 3.19
CA GLN A 117 5.29 18.68 3.63
C GLN A 117 5.49 19.82 2.61
N LYS A 118 5.48 21.05 3.11
CA LYS A 118 5.81 22.25 2.33
C LYS A 118 7.27 22.62 2.54
#